data_AF-A0A9X3NJJ0-F1
#
_entry.id   AF-A0A9X3NJJ0-F1
#
_cell.length_a   1.000
_cell.length_b   1.000
_cell.length_c   1.000
_cell.angle_alpha   90.00
_cell.angle_beta   90.00
_cell.angle_gamma   90.00
#
_symmetry.space_group_name_H-M   'P 1'
#
loop_
_entity.id
_entity.type
_entity.pdbx_description
1 polymer ?
#
loop_
_entity_poly.entity_id
_entity_poly.type
_entity_poly.pdbx_seq_one_letter_code
_entity_poly.pdbx_strand_id
1 'polypeptide(L)'
;MADLQGAPKRDRTGVELFAGAGGLAMAVHRAGFRPLLFNEFAKRACETLEANVAVRVPSGERPTVPRAGERVPLVAGDVQELDMGYLAGRVDVLAGGPPCQPFSLGGVAKGDEDKRNMFPQMFRAVREIRPKAVICENVRGLLRPSFRPYFDYIQRELKLPFEERAEDATWREHDAYLVERLKREPDDPTERYDVVMVPVNAADYGVPQIRHRVILVAFRWDLGADLALFRRLVQPTHSETALIRSMDDGGYWERHSDVPAHVRERVMGRLPRSVPMSDGLRPWHTLRDAITGIGDNKPLPEIPDEWLDRTEHLLGGFTEHIGWPGARIYDGHTPNELDRPAKTVKAGVHGVPGGESVMLLDDLVPGGDGIGGDRYKHRYMTVRETARVMTFPDSWVLKGPRGEKMRQLGNAVPVALGEVFANAVAAVLDDAEERQR
;
A
#
# COMPACT_ATOMS: atom_id res chain seq x y z
N MET A 1 8.65 -16.08 12.30
CA MET A 1 9.26 -14.97 11.55
C MET A 1 10.74 -15.28 11.50
N ALA A 2 11.32 -15.46 10.31
CA ALA A 2 12.77 -15.56 10.22
C ALA A 2 13.33 -14.17 10.52
N ASP A 3 14.25 -14.11 11.48
CA ASP A 3 14.97 -12.91 11.90
C ASP A 3 15.67 -12.29 10.69
N LEU A 4 15.09 -11.19 10.16
CA LEU A 4 15.72 -10.33 9.16
C LEU A 4 16.25 -9.03 9.79
N GLN A 5 16.28 -8.93 11.14
CA GLN A 5 16.77 -7.76 11.86
C GLN A 5 18.30 -7.78 12.06
N GLY A 6 19.05 -8.00 10.98
CA GLY A 6 20.45 -7.58 10.92
C GLY A 6 20.52 -6.08 10.64
N ALA A 7 21.47 -5.36 11.24
CA ALA A 7 21.78 -3.99 10.80
C ALA A 7 22.03 -3.97 9.28
N PRO A 8 21.57 -2.94 8.54
CA PRO A 8 21.71 -2.92 7.09
C PRO A 8 23.18 -3.07 6.71
N LYS A 9 23.51 -4.13 5.96
CA LYS A 9 24.89 -4.46 5.58
C LYS A 9 25.52 -3.39 4.68
N ARG A 10 24.71 -2.54 4.02
CA ARG A 10 25.13 -1.49 3.07
C ARG A 10 24.23 -0.25 3.20
N ASP A 11 24.78 0.94 2.96
CA ASP A 11 24.02 2.20 2.86
C ASP A 11 23.27 2.22 1.51
N ARG A 12 22.08 1.59 1.48
CA ARG A 12 21.23 1.59 0.29
C ARG A 12 20.46 2.89 0.17
N THR A 13 20.16 3.33 -1.04
CA THR A 13 19.47 4.60 -1.29
C THR A 13 18.18 4.42 -2.09
N GLY A 14 17.19 5.28 -1.84
CA GLY A 14 15.90 5.19 -2.50
C GLY A 14 15.33 6.54 -2.94
N VAL A 15 14.49 6.53 -3.97
CA VAL A 15 13.68 7.67 -4.41
C VAL A 15 12.22 7.23 -4.45
N GLU A 16 11.32 8.05 -3.92
CA GLU A 16 9.88 7.80 -4.02
C GLU A 16 9.20 8.86 -4.89
N LEU A 17 8.52 8.40 -5.94
CA LEU A 17 7.61 9.22 -6.74
C LEU A 17 6.16 8.89 -6.36
N PHE A 18 5.26 9.87 -6.50
CA PHE A 18 3.84 9.71 -6.13
C PHE A 18 3.69 9.28 -4.66
N ALA A 19 4.48 9.88 -3.78
CA ALA A 19 4.69 9.40 -2.42
C ALA A 19 3.42 9.33 -1.57
N GLY A 20 2.38 10.10 -1.91
CA GLY A 20 1.14 10.18 -1.17
C GLY A 20 1.40 10.51 0.30
N ALA A 21 0.69 9.83 1.21
CA ALA A 21 0.94 9.97 2.65
C ALA A 21 2.21 9.25 3.15
N GLY A 22 3.03 8.71 2.26
CA GLY A 22 4.33 8.10 2.58
C GLY A 22 4.28 6.63 2.99
N GLY A 23 3.23 5.88 2.64
CA GLY A 23 3.10 4.48 3.03
C GLY A 23 4.20 3.58 2.46
N LEU A 24 4.40 3.62 1.13
CA LEU A 24 5.46 2.87 0.46
C LEU A 24 6.85 3.49 0.74
N ALA A 25 6.97 4.81 0.72
CA ALA A 25 8.19 5.52 1.15
C ALA A 25 8.69 5.08 2.54
N MET A 26 7.80 4.99 3.53
CA MET A 26 8.13 4.52 4.89
C MET A 26 8.59 3.07 4.87
N ALA A 27 7.90 2.22 4.12
CA ALA A 27 8.23 0.82 4.01
C ALA A 27 9.62 0.58 3.39
N VAL A 28 9.91 1.29 2.30
CA VAL A 28 11.22 1.28 1.64
C VAL A 28 12.30 1.79 2.59
N HIS A 29 12.02 2.85 3.34
CA HIS A 29 12.96 3.35 4.35
C HIS A 29 13.25 2.33 5.46
N ARG A 30 12.23 1.67 5.99
CA ARG A 30 12.36 0.63 7.03
C ARG A 30 13.10 -0.61 6.55
N ALA A 31 13.07 -0.89 5.24
CA ALA A 31 13.88 -1.94 4.62
C ALA A 31 15.37 -1.57 4.46
N GLY A 32 15.79 -0.40 4.95
CA GLY A 32 17.19 0.04 4.94
C GLY A 32 17.58 0.93 3.77
N PHE A 33 16.64 1.35 2.92
CA PHE A 33 16.93 2.32 1.85
C PHE A 33 16.79 3.74 2.39
N ARG A 34 17.92 4.46 2.46
CA ARG A 34 17.95 5.87 2.81
C ARG A 34 17.31 6.71 1.70
N PRO A 35 16.23 7.44 1.98
CA PRO A 35 15.54 8.23 0.97
C PRO A 35 16.37 9.45 0.53
N LEU A 36 16.49 9.65 -0.78
CA LEU A 36 17.21 10.78 -1.40
C LEU A 36 16.26 11.88 -1.88
N LEU A 37 15.04 11.52 -2.25
CA LEU A 37 14.04 12.44 -2.78
C LEU A 37 12.64 11.84 -2.59
N PHE A 38 11.70 12.69 -2.18
CA PHE A 38 10.27 12.45 -2.36
C PHE A 38 9.69 13.43 -3.37
N ASN A 39 8.83 12.93 -4.26
CA ASN A 39 7.98 13.76 -5.11
C ASN A 39 6.51 13.45 -4.84
N GLU A 40 5.72 14.50 -4.67
CA GLU A 40 4.27 14.41 -4.49
C GLU A 40 3.59 15.69 -4.98
N PHE A 41 2.44 15.54 -5.63
CA PHE A 41 1.68 16.66 -6.20
C PHE A 41 0.59 17.17 -5.24
N ALA A 42 -0.09 16.27 -4.53
CA ALA A 42 -1.23 16.60 -3.71
C ALA A 42 -0.81 17.34 -2.44
N LYS A 43 -1.21 18.62 -2.35
CA LYS A 43 -0.88 19.52 -1.24
C LYS A 43 -0.96 18.89 0.16
N ARG A 44 -2.05 18.19 0.48
CA ARG A 44 -2.25 17.58 1.82
C ARG A 44 -1.33 16.40 2.09
N ALA A 45 -0.98 15.65 1.06
CA ALA A 45 0.02 14.59 1.15
C ALA A 45 1.42 15.18 1.37
N CYS A 46 1.78 16.26 0.67
CA CYS A 46 3.03 16.99 0.94
C CYS A 46 3.11 17.48 2.40
N GLU A 47 2.05 18.12 2.89
CA GLU A 47 1.99 18.60 4.28
C GLU A 47 2.17 17.45 5.29
N THR A 48 1.60 16.27 5.01
CA THR A 48 1.80 15.05 5.80
C THR A 48 3.27 14.62 5.79
N LEU A 49 3.92 14.55 4.63
CA LEU A 49 5.33 14.20 4.53
C LEU A 49 6.22 15.21 5.29
N GLU A 50 5.90 16.50 5.19
CA GLU A 50 6.60 17.59 5.88
C GLU A 50 6.46 17.53 7.41
N ALA A 51 5.28 17.12 7.91
CA ALA A 51 5.04 16.97 9.34
C ALA A 51 5.81 15.80 9.95
N ASN A 52 6.30 14.86 9.14
CA ASN A 52 7.02 13.69 9.61
C ASN A 52 8.51 13.76 9.26
N VAL A 53 8.89 13.40 8.04
CA VAL A 53 10.30 13.10 7.68
C VAL A 53 10.89 14.04 6.63
N ALA A 54 10.06 14.81 5.92
CA ALA A 54 10.49 15.55 4.73
C ALA A 54 10.63 17.06 4.96
N VAL A 55 11.50 17.71 4.19
CA VAL A 55 11.65 19.16 4.10
C VAL A 55 11.32 19.61 2.68
N ARG A 56 10.39 20.55 2.54
CA ARG A 56 9.97 21.04 1.21
C ARG A 56 11.10 21.83 0.55
N VAL A 57 11.39 21.48 -0.69
CA VAL A 57 12.32 22.22 -1.56
C VAL A 57 11.58 23.44 -2.12
N PRO A 58 12.15 24.66 -2.04
CA PRO A 58 11.56 25.84 -2.65
C PRO A 58 11.35 25.66 -4.17
N SER A 59 10.30 26.27 -4.70
CA SER A 59 10.00 26.19 -6.13
C SER A 59 11.13 26.81 -6.94
N GLY A 60 11.58 26.11 -7.99
CA GLY A 60 12.69 26.53 -8.84
C GLY A 60 14.08 26.19 -8.32
N GLU A 61 14.21 25.66 -7.09
CA GLU A 61 15.49 25.18 -6.57
C GLU A 61 15.69 23.70 -6.86
N ARG A 62 16.93 23.32 -7.20
CA ARG A 62 17.31 21.91 -7.33
C ARG A 62 17.51 21.31 -5.93
N PRO A 63 16.93 20.13 -5.63
CA PRO A 63 17.18 19.44 -4.36
C PRO A 63 18.65 19.07 -4.18
N THR A 64 19.13 19.14 -2.94
CA THR A 64 20.42 18.57 -2.54
C THR A 64 20.24 17.14 -2.06
N VAL A 65 21.19 16.26 -2.40
CA VAL A 65 21.16 14.86 -1.93
C VAL A 65 21.42 14.85 -0.42
N PRO A 66 20.48 14.35 0.40
CA PRO A 66 20.62 14.39 1.85
C PRO A 66 21.71 13.41 2.33
N ARG A 67 22.39 13.75 3.42
CA ARG A 67 23.27 12.84 4.16
C ARG A 67 22.46 11.91 5.06
N ALA A 68 23.12 10.89 5.60
CA ALA A 68 22.51 10.03 6.61
C ALA A 68 22.05 10.85 7.83
N GLY A 69 20.78 10.67 8.23
CA GLY A 69 20.15 11.39 9.33
C GLY A 69 19.55 12.76 8.99
N GLU A 70 19.76 13.28 7.78
CA GLU A 70 19.12 14.52 7.33
C GLU A 70 17.67 14.27 6.89
N ARG A 71 16.83 15.32 6.97
CA ARG A 71 15.46 15.25 6.47
C ARG A 71 15.45 15.14 4.95
N VAL A 72 14.47 14.42 4.42
CA VAL A 72 14.38 14.11 3.00
C VAL A 72 13.90 15.32 2.22
N PRO A 73 14.54 15.74 1.11
CA PRO A 73 13.97 16.78 0.27
C PRO A 73 12.66 16.29 -0.37
N LEU A 74 11.64 17.13 -0.29
CA LEU A 74 10.33 16.94 -0.92
C LEU A 74 10.16 17.98 -2.01
N VAL A 75 10.11 17.53 -3.26
CA VAL A 75 9.65 18.36 -4.38
C VAL A 75 8.14 18.22 -4.48
N ALA A 76 7.43 19.23 -3.98
CA ALA A 76 5.99 19.33 -4.09
C ALA A 76 5.61 19.87 -5.48
N GLY A 77 5.06 19.03 -6.35
CA GLY A 77 4.75 19.42 -7.73
C GLY A 77 4.47 18.26 -8.66
N ASP A 78 4.21 18.57 -9.93
CA ASP A 78 4.02 17.57 -10.98
C ASP A 78 5.35 16.89 -11.29
N VAL A 79 5.36 15.56 -11.26
CA VAL A 79 6.55 14.76 -11.63
C VAL A 79 7.02 15.06 -13.05
N GLN A 80 6.12 15.52 -13.93
CA GLN A 80 6.44 15.87 -15.31
C GLN A 80 7.48 17.00 -15.41
N GLU A 81 7.55 17.87 -14.40
CA GLU A 81 8.46 19.03 -14.37
C GLU A 81 9.74 18.77 -13.56
N LEU A 82 9.86 17.59 -12.95
CA LEU A 82 10.95 17.24 -12.06
C LEU A 82 12.20 16.76 -12.82
N ASP A 83 13.30 17.52 -12.73
CA ASP A 83 14.63 17.05 -13.14
C ASP A 83 15.15 15.98 -12.17
N MET A 84 15.41 14.77 -12.66
CA MET A 84 15.93 13.65 -11.86
C MET A 84 17.34 13.21 -12.29
N GLY A 85 17.92 13.82 -13.33
CA GLY A 85 19.21 13.41 -13.89
C GLY A 85 20.38 13.55 -12.90
N TYR A 86 20.28 14.45 -11.91
CA TYR A 86 21.30 14.60 -10.87
C TYR A 86 21.40 13.38 -9.91
N LEU A 87 20.40 12.49 -9.94
CA LEU A 87 20.34 11.25 -9.16
C LEU A 87 20.88 10.05 -9.94
N ALA A 88 21.28 10.22 -11.21
CA ALA A 88 21.82 9.15 -12.04
C ALA A 88 22.96 8.39 -11.34
N GLY A 89 22.81 7.07 -11.23
CA GLY A 89 23.79 6.19 -10.60
C GLY A 89 23.90 6.29 -9.08
N ARG A 90 23.02 7.05 -8.41
CA ARG A 90 23.00 7.23 -6.95
C ARG A 90 21.90 6.47 -6.24
N VAL A 91 20.97 5.85 -6.97
CA VAL A 91 19.73 5.29 -6.44
C VAL A 91 19.73 3.77 -6.57
N ASP A 92 19.64 3.07 -5.45
CA ASP A 92 19.46 1.61 -5.47
C ASP A 92 18.02 1.23 -5.80
N VAL A 93 17.03 1.93 -5.25
CA VAL A 93 15.61 1.66 -5.52
C VAL A 93 14.82 2.91 -5.91
N LEU A 94 14.12 2.83 -7.04
CA LEU A 94 13.07 3.79 -7.40
C LEU A 94 11.72 3.16 -7.06
N ALA A 95 10.92 3.82 -6.23
CA ALA A 95 9.62 3.31 -5.80
C ALA A 95 8.51 4.34 -6.08
N GLY A 96 7.28 3.84 -6.26
CA GLY A 96 6.11 4.70 -6.39
C GLY A 96 4.86 3.99 -6.86
N GLY A 97 3.70 4.60 -6.63
CA GLY A 97 2.41 4.14 -7.13
C GLY A 97 1.89 5.03 -8.24
N PRO A 98 2.36 4.93 -9.50
CA PRO A 98 1.94 5.82 -10.56
C PRO A 98 0.42 5.71 -10.75
N PRO A 99 -0.34 6.83 -10.69
CA PRO A 99 -1.78 6.78 -10.87
C PRO A 99 -2.14 6.22 -12.26
N CYS A 100 -3.12 5.32 -12.27
CA CYS A 100 -3.66 4.69 -13.47
C CYS A 100 -5.19 4.91 -13.56
N GLN A 101 -5.61 6.15 -13.34
CA GLN A 101 -7.02 6.57 -13.30
C GLN A 101 -7.83 6.44 -14.62
N PRO A 102 -7.27 6.35 -15.84
CA PRO A 102 -8.08 6.26 -17.06
C PRO A 102 -8.87 4.95 -17.19
N PHE A 103 -8.63 3.96 -16.32
CA PHE A 103 -9.06 2.56 -16.56
C PHE A 103 -9.79 1.90 -15.38
N SER A 104 -10.04 2.62 -14.30
CA SER A 104 -10.84 2.10 -13.17
C SER A 104 -12.32 2.22 -13.47
N LEU A 105 -12.98 1.11 -13.83
CA LEU A 105 -14.44 0.81 -13.84
C LEU A 105 -15.45 1.80 -14.51
N GLY A 106 -15.15 3.09 -14.66
CA GLY A 106 -16.08 4.12 -15.15
C GLY A 106 -15.45 5.16 -16.09
N GLY A 107 -14.21 4.97 -16.54
CA GLY A 107 -13.55 5.84 -17.53
C GLY A 107 -13.57 5.22 -18.92
N VAL A 108 -14.40 5.75 -19.82
CA VAL A 108 -14.52 5.29 -21.21
C VAL A 108 -13.38 5.89 -22.06
N ALA A 109 -12.60 5.00 -22.70
CA ALA A 109 -11.99 5.13 -24.03
C ALA A 109 -10.96 6.26 -24.35
N LYS A 110 -10.10 6.69 -23.41
CA LYS A 110 -8.86 7.43 -23.78
C LYS A 110 -7.56 6.83 -23.28
N GLY A 111 -7.65 5.90 -22.35
CA GLY A 111 -6.57 5.03 -21.93
C GLY A 111 -5.17 5.63 -21.80
N ASP A 112 -4.33 5.41 -22.81
CA ASP A 112 -2.92 5.86 -22.86
C ASP A 112 -2.76 7.38 -23.06
N GLU A 113 -3.68 8.02 -23.79
CA GLU A 113 -3.67 9.45 -24.08
C GLU A 113 -4.25 10.31 -22.95
N ASP A 114 -4.72 9.65 -21.89
CA ASP A 114 -5.22 10.34 -20.72
C ASP A 114 -4.06 10.87 -19.90
N LYS A 115 -4.01 12.20 -19.75
CA LYS A 115 -2.98 12.93 -19.00
C LYS A 115 -2.85 12.49 -17.53
N ARG A 116 -3.76 11.67 -17.00
CA ARG A 116 -3.69 11.10 -15.65
C ARG A 116 -2.92 9.79 -15.59
N ASN A 117 -2.51 9.22 -16.74
CA ASN A 117 -1.62 8.07 -16.81
C ASN A 117 -0.18 8.49 -16.53
N MET A 118 0.38 8.00 -15.43
CA MET A 118 1.72 8.39 -14.99
C MET A 118 2.78 7.28 -15.13
N PHE A 119 2.44 6.15 -15.75
CA PHE A 119 3.45 5.14 -16.11
C PHE A 119 4.56 5.69 -17.00
N PRO A 120 4.29 6.54 -18.03
CA PRO A 120 5.36 7.15 -18.83
C PRO A 120 6.36 7.94 -17.99
N GLN A 121 5.90 8.62 -16.92
CA GLN A 121 6.78 9.38 -16.04
C GLN A 121 7.60 8.48 -15.10
N MET A 122 7.06 7.32 -14.71
CA MET A 122 7.84 6.29 -14.03
C MET A 122 8.95 5.76 -14.95
N PHE A 123 8.68 5.52 -16.23
CA PHE A 123 9.71 5.07 -17.19
C PHE A 123 10.75 6.15 -17.45
N ARG A 124 10.34 7.42 -17.57
CA ARG A 124 11.26 8.57 -17.65
C ARG A 124 12.19 8.63 -16.44
N ALA A 125 11.65 8.44 -15.24
CA ALA A 125 12.45 8.38 -14.03
C ALA A 125 13.45 7.22 -14.04
N VAL A 126 13.07 6.03 -14.53
CA VAL A 126 14.01 4.91 -14.71
C VAL A 126 15.15 5.28 -15.67
N ARG A 127 14.85 5.97 -16.79
CA ARG A 127 15.87 6.42 -17.75
C ARG A 127 16.83 7.46 -17.16
N GLU A 128 16.30 8.46 -16.45
CA GLU A 128 17.10 9.54 -15.86
C GLU A 128 17.93 9.08 -14.65
N ILE A 129 17.34 8.24 -13.79
CA ILE A 129 17.95 7.81 -12.52
C ILE A 129 18.84 6.57 -12.70
N ARG A 130 18.49 5.68 -13.64
CA ARG A 130 19.10 4.36 -13.88
C ARG A 130 19.24 3.51 -12.59
N PRO A 131 18.15 3.33 -11.82
CA PRO A 131 18.20 2.67 -10.51
C PRO A 131 18.57 1.18 -10.61
N LYS A 132 19.06 0.57 -9.53
CA LYS A 132 19.32 -0.88 -9.53
C LYS A 132 18.04 -1.72 -9.49
N ALA A 133 17.01 -1.21 -8.82
CA ALA A 133 15.71 -1.83 -8.72
C ALA A 133 14.57 -0.81 -8.81
N VAL A 134 13.39 -1.28 -9.19
CA VAL A 134 12.15 -0.48 -9.25
C VAL A 134 11.04 -1.22 -8.51
N ILE A 135 10.23 -0.51 -7.73
CA ILE A 135 9.01 -1.03 -7.10
C ILE A 135 7.82 -0.16 -7.52
N CYS A 136 6.89 -0.73 -8.29
CA CYS A 136 5.64 -0.06 -8.63
C CYS A 136 4.44 -0.77 -8.00
N GLU A 137 3.64 -0.05 -7.21
CA GLU A 137 2.35 -0.55 -6.73
C GLU A 137 1.21 -0.08 -7.65
N ASN A 138 0.22 -0.94 -7.85
CA ASN A 138 -1.01 -0.53 -8.50
C ASN A 138 -2.24 -1.40 -8.16
N VAL A 139 -3.40 -0.97 -8.66
CA VAL A 139 -4.69 -1.62 -8.41
C VAL A 139 -4.83 -2.97 -9.13
N ARG A 140 -5.52 -3.94 -8.50
CA ARG A 140 -5.87 -5.23 -9.14
C ARG A 140 -6.69 -5.08 -10.43
N GLY A 141 -7.33 -3.92 -10.65
CA GLY A 141 -8.08 -3.62 -11.87
C GLY A 141 -7.26 -3.78 -13.16
N LEU A 142 -5.93 -3.65 -13.09
CA LEU A 142 -5.05 -3.84 -14.23
C LEU A 142 -5.00 -5.30 -14.73
N LEU A 143 -5.43 -6.28 -13.92
CA LEU A 143 -5.46 -7.69 -14.34
C LEU A 143 -6.74 -8.07 -15.10
N ARG A 144 -7.66 -7.13 -15.34
CA ARG A 144 -8.89 -7.40 -16.08
C ARG A 144 -8.58 -7.73 -17.54
N PRO A 145 -9.30 -8.68 -18.16
CA PRO A 145 -9.04 -9.08 -19.56
C PRO A 145 -9.01 -7.91 -20.56
N SER A 146 -9.88 -6.91 -20.37
CA SER A 146 -9.95 -5.73 -21.24
C SER A 146 -8.72 -4.82 -21.15
N PHE A 147 -7.99 -4.85 -20.04
CA PHE A 147 -6.82 -4.01 -19.81
C PHE A 147 -5.50 -4.78 -19.97
N ARG A 148 -5.55 -6.11 -19.89
CA ARG A 148 -4.38 -6.98 -19.96
C ARG A 148 -3.42 -6.66 -21.11
N PRO A 149 -3.85 -6.38 -22.36
CA PRO A 149 -2.91 -6.02 -23.44
C PRO A 149 -2.06 -4.78 -23.11
N TYR A 150 -2.66 -3.75 -22.53
CA TYR A 150 -1.94 -2.53 -22.15
C TYR A 150 -1.08 -2.74 -20.89
N PHE A 151 -1.53 -3.58 -19.96
CA PHE A 151 -0.69 -3.95 -18.81
C PHE A 151 0.53 -4.80 -19.18
N ASP A 152 0.38 -5.66 -20.18
CA ASP A 152 1.50 -6.42 -20.75
C ASP A 152 2.48 -5.49 -21.46
N TYR A 153 1.98 -4.45 -22.14
CA TYR A 153 2.80 -3.36 -22.70
C TYR A 153 3.57 -2.59 -21.60
N ILE A 154 2.91 -2.16 -20.52
CA ILE A 154 3.56 -1.52 -19.36
C ILE A 154 4.71 -2.36 -18.82
N GLN A 155 4.51 -3.68 -18.68
CA GLN A 155 5.57 -4.58 -18.22
C GLN A 155 6.73 -4.68 -19.22
N ARG A 156 6.47 -4.63 -20.53
CA ARG A 156 7.51 -4.63 -21.56
C ARG A 156 8.27 -3.32 -21.61
N GLU A 157 7.59 -2.19 -21.48
CA GLU A 157 8.23 -0.87 -21.39
C GLU A 157 9.09 -0.76 -20.14
N LEU A 158 8.66 -1.32 -19.00
CA LEU A 158 9.53 -1.41 -17.81
C LEU A 158 10.75 -2.31 -18.00
N LYS A 159 10.67 -3.35 -18.85
CA LYS A 159 11.82 -4.21 -19.19
C LYS A 159 12.82 -3.52 -20.11
N LEU A 160 12.34 -2.64 -20.98
CA LEU A 160 13.10 -1.92 -22.00
C LEU A 160 12.84 -0.40 -21.91
N PRO A 161 13.13 0.25 -20.77
CA PRO A 161 12.68 1.63 -20.54
C PRO A 161 13.40 2.65 -21.43
N PHE A 162 14.52 2.26 -22.07
CA PHE A 162 15.33 3.09 -22.99
C PHE A 162 14.92 2.95 -24.46
N GLU A 163 14.08 1.96 -24.77
CA GLU A 163 13.44 1.83 -26.07
C GLU A 163 12.22 2.77 -26.07
N GLU A 164 12.44 4.04 -26.40
CA GLU A 164 11.40 5.05 -26.33
C GLU A 164 10.43 4.98 -27.51
N ARG A 165 9.15 5.22 -27.23
CA ARG A 165 8.12 5.33 -28.25
C ARG A 165 8.35 6.59 -29.09
N ALA A 166 8.39 6.44 -30.41
CA ALA A 166 8.39 7.57 -31.35
C ALA A 166 7.13 8.43 -31.19
N GLU A 167 7.23 9.75 -31.42
CA GLU A 167 6.12 10.71 -31.19
C GLU A 167 4.85 10.39 -32.00
N ASP A 168 5.01 9.83 -33.21
CA ASP A 168 3.94 9.48 -34.13
C ASP A 168 3.46 8.02 -34.01
N ALA A 169 4.12 7.20 -33.18
CA ALA A 169 3.78 5.79 -33.00
C ALA A 169 2.70 5.58 -31.93
N THR A 170 1.75 4.70 -32.21
CA THR A 170 0.80 4.21 -31.21
C THR A 170 1.51 3.29 -30.20
N TRP A 171 0.94 3.16 -28.99
CA TRP A 171 1.46 2.19 -28.02
C TRP A 171 1.44 0.75 -28.55
N ARG A 172 0.55 0.40 -29.48
CA ARG A 172 0.48 -0.95 -30.07
C ARG A 172 1.62 -1.22 -31.05
N GLU A 173 1.98 -0.23 -31.85
CA GLU A 173 3.14 -0.33 -32.74
C GLU A 173 4.43 -0.42 -31.92
N HIS A 174 4.52 0.39 -30.86
CA HIS A 174 5.64 0.29 -29.92
C HIS A 174 5.67 -1.06 -29.20
N ASP A 175 4.52 -1.58 -28.76
CA ASP A 175 4.42 -2.90 -28.15
C ASP A 175 4.94 -4.02 -29.05
N ALA A 176 4.59 -3.99 -30.33
CA ALA A 176 5.08 -4.94 -31.33
C ALA A 176 6.61 -4.85 -31.49
N TYR A 177 7.15 -3.62 -31.50
CA TYR A 177 8.60 -3.40 -31.51
C TYR A 177 9.29 -3.98 -30.27
N LEU A 178 8.77 -3.68 -29.06
CA LEU A 178 9.33 -4.19 -27.80
C LEU A 178 9.32 -5.73 -27.74
N VAL A 179 8.27 -6.37 -28.26
CA VAL A 179 8.20 -7.84 -28.38
C VAL A 179 9.34 -8.39 -29.23
N GLU A 180 9.64 -7.77 -30.37
CA GLU A 180 10.77 -8.19 -31.21
C GLU A 180 12.12 -7.87 -30.56
N ARG A 181 12.26 -6.70 -29.91
CA ARG A 181 13.51 -6.28 -29.25
C ARG A 181 13.90 -7.20 -28.10
N LEU A 182 12.93 -7.69 -27.32
CA LEU A 182 13.15 -8.61 -26.19
C LEU A 182 13.72 -9.98 -26.59
N LYS A 183 13.60 -10.38 -27.86
CA LYS A 183 14.17 -11.63 -28.40
C LYS A 183 15.69 -11.58 -28.54
N ARG A 184 16.28 -10.39 -28.46
CA ARG A 184 17.73 -10.16 -28.58
C ARG A 184 18.30 -9.79 -27.21
N GLU A 185 19.59 -10.02 -27.03
CA GLU A 185 20.32 -9.48 -25.87
C GLU A 185 20.35 -7.94 -25.91
N PRO A 186 20.43 -7.27 -24.75
CA PRO A 186 20.57 -5.82 -24.73
C PRO A 186 21.94 -5.40 -25.25
N ASP A 187 22.01 -4.25 -25.93
CA ASP A 187 23.30 -3.69 -26.37
C ASP A 187 24.08 -3.15 -25.15
N ASP A 188 23.38 -2.50 -24.22
CA ASP A 188 23.86 -2.15 -22.89
C ASP A 188 23.06 -2.95 -21.82
N PRO A 189 23.69 -3.91 -21.12
CA PRO A 189 23.10 -4.63 -19.99
C PRO A 189 22.45 -3.75 -18.91
N THR A 190 22.89 -2.50 -18.74
CA THR A 190 22.34 -1.55 -17.76
C THR A 190 21.04 -0.88 -18.22
N GLU A 191 20.67 -1.05 -19.49
CA GLU A 191 19.44 -0.51 -20.09
C GLU A 191 18.29 -1.51 -20.15
N ARG A 192 18.50 -2.72 -19.63
CA ARG A 192 17.48 -3.76 -19.52
C ARG A 192 17.13 -4.04 -18.07
N TYR A 193 15.88 -4.41 -17.83
CA TYR A 193 15.42 -4.85 -16.51
C TYR A 193 14.69 -6.19 -16.59
N ASP A 194 14.90 -7.02 -15.58
CA ASP A 194 14.08 -8.19 -15.30
C ASP A 194 12.90 -7.81 -14.43
N VAL A 195 11.69 -7.98 -14.97
CA VAL A 195 10.43 -7.57 -14.31
C VAL A 195 9.65 -8.79 -13.82
N VAL A 196 9.21 -8.71 -12.56
CA VAL A 196 8.32 -9.68 -11.89
C VAL A 196 7.04 -8.96 -11.46
N MET A 197 5.90 -9.56 -11.74
CA MET A 197 4.59 -9.09 -11.30
C MET A 197 4.02 -10.04 -10.26
N VAL A 198 3.59 -9.49 -9.11
CA VAL A 198 3.02 -10.27 -8.00
C VAL A 198 1.63 -9.71 -7.66
N PRO A 199 0.54 -10.46 -7.93
CA PRO A 199 -0.77 -10.13 -7.41
C PRO A 199 -0.81 -10.45 -5.91
N VAL A 200 -1.36 -9.54 -5.12
CA VAL A 200 -1.40 -9.67 -3.65
C VAL A 200 -2.77 -9.38 -3.10
N ASN A 201 -3.12 -10.04 -2.00
CA ASN A 201 -4.09 -9.57 -1.03
C ASN A 201 -3.33 -9.19 0.24
N ALA A 202 -3.44 -7.94 0.70
CA ALA A 202 -2.65 -7.46 1.83
C ALA A 202 -2.86 -8.31 3.12
N ALA A 203 -4.04 -8.91 3.30
CA ALA A 203 -4.31 -9.82 4.41
C ALA A 203 -3.34 -11.01 4.48
N ASP A 204 -2.91 -11.52 3.33
CA ASP A 204 -1.96 -12.63 3.22
C ASP A 204 -0.55 -12.27 3.73
N TYR A 205 -0.29 -10.98 3.94
CA TYR A 205 0.99 -10.42 4.38
C TYR A 205 0.91 -9.80 5.79
N GLY A 206 -0.18 -10.04 6.53
CA GLY A 206 -0.33 -9.56 7.90
C GLY A 206 -0.86 -8.13 8.00
N VAL A 207 -1.39 -7.57 6.92
CA VAL A 207 -2.17 -6.34 7.00
C VAL A 207 -3.59 -6.70 7.44
N PRO A 208 -4.20 -6.04 8.42
CA PRO A 208 -5.56 -6.32 8.87
C PRO A 208 -6.63 -5.78 7.89
N GLN A 209 -6.45 -6.04 6.59
CA GLN A 209 -7.27 -5.54 5.51
C GLN A 209 -7.27 -6.48 4.31
N ILE A 210 -8.46 -6.81 3.80
CA ILE A 210 -8.60 -7.38 2.46
C ILE A 210 -8.40 -6.25 1.44
N ARG A 211 -7.21 -6.20 0.85
CA ARG A 211 -6.80 -5.17 -0.11
C ARG A 211 -6.03 -5.82 -1.24
N HIS A 212 -6.71 -6.00 -2.37
CA HIS A 212 -6.09 -6.60 -3.54
C HIS A 212 -5.31 -5.58 -4.37
N ARG A 213 -4.05 -5.88 -4.67
CA ARG A 213 -3.11 -5.05 -5.43
C ARG A 213 -2.24 -5.89 -6.35
N VAL A 214 -1.45 -5.19 -7.16
CA VAL A 214 -0.38 -5.77 -7.97
C VAL A 214 0.88 -5.00 -7.66
N ILE A 215 1.96 -5.71 -7.37
CA ILE A 215 3.29 -5.15 -7.21
C ILE A 215 4.14 -5.57 -8.41
N LEU A 216 4.70 -4.60 -9.12
CA LEU A 216 5.73 -4.81 -10.12
C LEU A 216 7.07 -4.53 -9.47
N VAL A 217 8.00 -5.48 -9.57
CA VAL A 217 9.39 -5.28 -9.18
C VAL A 217 10.26 -5.49 -10.40
N ALA A 218 11.19 -4.57 -10.63
CA ALA A 218 12.17 -4.68 -11.70
C ALA A 218 13.58 -4.65 -11.10
N PHE A 219 14.50 -5.47 -11.61
CA PHE A 219 15.92 -5.43 -11.28
C PHE A 219 16.71 -5.17 -12.55
N ARG A 220 17.73 -4.32 -12.49
CA ARG A 220 18.58 -4.02 -13.63
C ARG A 220 19.35 -5.28 -14.06
N TRP A 221 19.36 -5.57 -15.35
CA TRP A 221 19.71 -6.88 -15.88
C TRP A 221 21.19 -7.24 -15.68
N ASP A 222 22.09 -6.25 -15.71
CA ASP A 222 23.53 -6.38 -15.39
C ASP A 222 23.80 -6.94 -13.99
N LEU A 223 22.85 -6.82 -13.06
CA LEU A 223 23.01 -7.32 -11.69
C LEU A 223 22.89 -8.84 -11.60
N GLY A 224 22.24 -9.49 -12.57
CA GLY A 224 21.98 -10.93 -12.52
C GLY A 224 21.15 -11.33 -11.28
N ALA A 225 20.12 -10.55 -10.96
CA ALA A 225 19.27 -10.71 -9.79
C ALA A 225 18.58 -12.09 -9.75
N ASP A 226 18.61 -12.76 -8.59
CA ASP A 226 17.94 -14.05 -8.41
C ASP A 226 16.42 -13.85 -8.21
N LEU A 227 15.66 -14.00 -9.30
CA LEU A 227 14.21 -13.89 -9.27
C LEU A 227 13.53 -15.08 -8.57
N ALA A 228 14.21 -16.21 -8.37
CA ALA A 228 13.69 -17.34 -7.60
C ALA A 228 13.82 -17.04 -6.10
N LEU A 229 14.94 -16.49 -5.66
CA LEU A 229 15.10 -15.93 -4.32
C LEU A 229 14.02 -14.88 -4.04
N PHE A 230 13.85 -13.90 -4.93
CA PHE A 230 12.80 -12.88 -4.79
C PHE A 230 11.42 -13.51 -4.54
N ARG A 231 11.00 -14.44 -5.42
CA ARG A 231 9.69 -15.11 -5.31
C ARG A 231 9.53 -15.91 -4.01
N ARG A 232 10.61 -16.50 -3.50
CA ARG A 232 10.59 -17.22 -2.22
C ARG A 232 10.42 -16.26 -1.03
N LEU A 233 11.04 -15.08 -1.08
CA LEU A 233 10.98 -14.09 -0.01
C LEU A 233 9.62 -13.39 0.10
N VAL A 234 8.87 -13.26 -1.01
CA VAL A 234 7.56 -12.59 -1.04
C VAL A 234 6.37 -13.56 -0.96
N GLN A 235 6.56 -14.75 -0.37
CA GLN A 235 5.44 -15.67 -0.15
C GLN A 235 4.47 -15.14 0.94
N PRO A 236 3.16 -15.43 0.81
CA PRO A 236 2.19 -15.22 1.89
C PRO A 236 2.67 -15.77 3.23
N THR A 237 2.39 -15.04 4.30
CA THR A 237 2.70 -15.46 5.68
C THR A 237 1.48 -15.64 6.55
N HIS A 238 0.30 -15.23 6.05
CA HIS A 238 -0.99 -15.37 6.72
C HIS A 238 -2.06 -15.89 5.75
N SER A 239 -3.15 -16.45 6.29
CA SER A 239 -4.27 -16.95 5.50
C SER A 239 -5.63 -16.86 6.21
N GLU A 240 -6.71 -16.88 5.42
CA GLU A 240 -8.08 -17.04 5.93
C GLU A 240 -8.27 -18.39 6.59
N THR A 241 -7.69 -19.45 5.99
CA THR A 241 -7.68 -20.81 6.52
C THR A 241 -7.18 -20.83 7.97
N ALA A 242 -6.03 -20.22 8.24
CA ALA A 242 -5.47 -20.16 9.58
C ALA A 242 -6.33 -19.32 10.54
N LEU A 243 -6.99 -18.25 10.06
CA LEU A 243 -7.94 -17.48 10.87
C LEU A 243 -9.15 -18.31 11.27
N ILE A 244 -9.79 -18.98 10.31
CA ILE A 244 -10.94 -19.86 10.55
C ILE A 244 -10.58 -20.94 11.56
N ARG A 245 -9.41 -21.59 11.38
CA ARG A 245 -8.92 -22.60 12.31
C ARG A 245 -8.72 -22.04 13.71
N SER A 246 -8.10 -20.87 13.83
CA SER A 246 -7.88 -20.24 15.15
C SER A 246 -9.19 -19.83 15.84
N MET A 247 -10.26 -19.57 15.10
CA MET A 247 -11.59 -19.33 15.68
C MET A 247 -12.24 -20.64 16.14
N ASP A 248 -12.11 -21.69 15.34
CA ASP A 248 -12.65 -23.02 15.64
C ASP A 248 -11.97 -23.67 16.87
N ASP A 249 -10.64 -23.62 16.93
CA ASP A 249 -9.84 -24.24 18.00
C ASP A 249 -9.78 -23.43 19.31
N GLY A 250 -10.32 -22.22 19.33
CA GLY A 250 -10.33 -21.36 20.51
C GLY A 250 -9.25 -20.29 20.54
N GLY A 251 -8.14 -20.45 19.81
CA GLY A 251 -6.96 -19.59 19.95
C GLY A 251 -7.21 -18.11 19.61
N TYR A 252 -8.14 -17.80 18.71
CA TYR A 252 -8.58 -16.42 18.44
C TYR A 252 -9.31 -15.82 19.64
N TRP A 253 -10.19 -16.60 20.28
CA TRP A 253 -10.99 -16.16 21.42
C TRP A 253 -10.16 -16.03 22.71
N GLU A 254 -9.08 -16.79 22.85
CA GLU A 254 -8.13 -16.61 23.95
C GLU A 254 -7.40 -15.26 23.86
N ARG A 255 -7.05 -14.81 22.64
CA ARG A 255 -6.45 -13.49 22.41
C ARG A 255 -7.44 -12.34 22.60
N HIS A 256 -8.73 -12.62 22.40
CA HIS A 256 -9.83 -11.66 22.48
C HIS A 256 -10.85 -12.14 23.52
N SER A 257 -10.40 -12.34 24.75
CA SER A 257 -11.20 -12.93 25.84
C SER A 257 -12.45 -12.14 26.21
N ASP A 258 -12.43 -10.83 25.94
CA ASP A 258 -13.50 -9.91 26.30
C ASP A 258 -14.62 -9.86 25.26
N VAL A 259 -14.54 -10.66 24.18
CA VAL A 259 -15.59 -10.74 23.17
C VAL A 259 -16.86 -11.39 23.75
N PRO A 260 -18.02 -10.71 23.69
CA PRO A 260 -19.26 -11.24 24.24
C PRO A 260 -19.72 -12.55 23.58
N ALA A 261 -20.43 -13.38 24.35
CA ALA A 261 -20.90 -14.69 23.89
C ALA A 261 -21.78 -14.61 22.63
N HIS A 262 -22.69 -13.62 22.53
CA HIS A 262 -23.55 -13.45 21.35
C HIS A 262 -22.76 -13.09 20.08
N VAL A 263 -21.64 -12.37 20.23
CA VAL A 263 -20.73 -12.06 19.12
C VAL A 263 -20.00 -13.33 18.69
N ARG A 264 -19.47 -14.09 19.64
CA ARG A 264 -18.81 -15.38 19.37
C ARG A 264 -19.75 -16.35 18.66
N GLU A 265 -20.98 -16.51 19.14
CA GLU A 265 -21.99 -17.35 18.50
C GLU A 265 -22.29 -16.91 17.06
N ARG A 266 -22.45 -15.61 16.82
CA ARG A 266 -22.66 -15.06 15.47
C ARG A 266 -21.48 -15.37 14.53
N VAL A 267 -20.25 -15.16 14.99
CA VAL A 267 -19.04 -15.39 14.18
C VAL A 267 -18.86 -16.87 13.90
N MET A 268 -18.94 -17.72 14.93
CA MET A 268 -18.81 -19.18 14.81
C MET A 268 -19.90 -19.77 13.91
N GLY A 269 -21.14 -19.28 14.01
CA GLY A 269 -22.25 -19.72 13.16
C GLY A 269 -22.10 -19.39 11.67
N ARG A 270 -21.14 -18.53 11.30
CA ARG A 270 -20.82 -18.18 9.90
C ARG A 270 -19.59 -18.88 9.36
N LEU A 271 -18.86 -19.62 10.20
CA LEU A 271 -17.70 -20.39 9.74
C LEU A 271 -18.16 -21.53 8.81
N PRO A 272 -17.29 -21.99 7.88
CA PRO A 272 -17.58 -23.16 7.08
C PRO A 272 -17.88 -24.39 7.94
N ARG A 273 -18.81 -25.25 7.50
CA ARG A 273 -19.18 -26.48 8.23
C ARG A 273 -18.01 -27.45 8.44
N SER A 274 -17.08 -27.49 7.50
CA SER A 274 -15.85 -28.27 7.61
C SER A 274 -14.67 -27.34 7.82
N VAL A 275 -13.98 -27.51 8.93
CA VAL A 275 -12.75 -26.78 9.25
C VAL A 275 -11.68 -27.16 8.23
N PRO A 276 -11.06 -26.19 7.55
CA PRO A 276 -10.07 -26.49 6.53
C PRO A 276 -8.79 -27.07 7.17
N MET A 277 -8.07 -27.89 6.40
CA MET A 277 -6.75 -28.39 6.82
C MET A 277 -5.76 -27.24 7.03
N SER A 278 -4.81 -27.41 7.94
CA SER A 278 -3.76 -26.42 8.15
C SER A 278 -2.92 -26.24 6.88
N ASP A 279 -2.64 -24.99 6.53
CA ASP A 279 -1.73 -24.58 5.46
C ASP A 279 -0.35 -24.14 5.98
N GLY A 280 -0.10 -24.26 7.29
CA GLY A 280 1.15 -23.85 7.94
C GLY A 280 1.35 -22.34 8.05
N LEU A 281 0.36 -21.53 7.68
CA LEU A 281 0.43 -20.06 7.75
C LEU A 281 -0.18 -19.54 9.05
N ARG A 282 0.03 -18.24 9.31
CA ARG A 282 -0.55 -17.56 10.48
C ARG A 282 -1.98 -17.07 10.20
N PRO A 283 -2.84 -16.93 11.22
CA PRO A 283 -4.15 -16.32 11.06
C PRO A 283 -4.07 -14.93 10.42
N TRP A 284 -4.90 -14.63 9.41
CA TRP A 284 -5.11 -13.24 9.00
C TRP A 284 -5.41 -12.35 10.22
N HIS A 285 -4.85 -11.15 10.23
CA HIS A 285 -5.18 -10.16 11.24
C HIS A 285 -6.57 -9.56 11.00
N THR A 286 -7.35 -9.38 12.06
CA THR A 286 -8.70 -8.83 12.01
C THR A 286 -8.71 -7.31 12.28
N LEU A 287 -9.84 -6.65 12.02
CA LEU A 287 -10.04 -5.26 12.43
C LEU A 287 -9.94 -5.12 13.96
N ARG A 288 -10.38 -6.13 14.71
CA ARG A 288 -10.22 -6.21 16.17
C ARG A 288 -8.74 -6.24 16.54
N ASP A 289 -7.92 -7.06 15.88
CA ASP A 289 -6.46 -7.04 16.09
C ASP A 289 -5.87 -5.64 15.86
N ALA A 290 -6.30 -4.93 14.81
CA ALA A 290 -5.81 -3.59 14.51
C ALA A 290 -6.14 -2.57 15.63
N ILE A 291 -7.34 -2.65 16.20
CA ILE A 291 -7.83 -1.73 17.25
C ILE A 291 -7.21 -2.08 18.61
N THR A 292 -7.18 -3.36 18.96
CA THR A 292 -6.56 -3.87 20.21
C THR A 292 -5.05 -3.75 20.20
N GLY A 293 -4.43 -3.73 19.03
CA GLY A 293 -3.00 -3.53 18.85
C GLY A 293 -2.32 -4.76 18.23
N ILE A 294 -1.55 -4.54 17.18
CA ILE A 294 -0.65 -5.53 16.58
C ILE A 294 0.78 -5.16 16.96
N GLY A 295 1.56 -6.13 17.44
CA GLY A 295 2.93 -5.91 17.92
C GLY A 295 2.94 -5.07 19.21
N ASP A 296 3.73 -4.00 19.24
CA ASP A 296 3.89 -3.14 20.42
C ASP A 296 2.81 -2.04 20.53
N ASN A 297 1.83 -2.02 19.63
CA ASN A 297 0.75 -1.04 19.66
C ASN A 297 -0.14 -1.26 20.88
N LYS A 298 -0.36 -0.21 21.67
CA LYS A 298 -1.35 -0.23 22.76
C LYS A 298 -2.79 -0.29 22.21
N PRO A 299 -3.76 -0.86 22.93
CA PRO A 299 -5.16 -0.80 22.54
C PRO A 299 -5.65 0.64 22.36
N LEU A 300 -6.42 0.90 21.29
CA LEU A 300 -7.19 2.14 21.21
C LEU A 300 -8.36 2.04 22.21
N PRO A 301 -8.59 3.07 23.03
CA PRO A 301 -9.74 3.11 23.91
C PRO A 301 -11.04 3.16 23.10
N GLU A 302 -12.13 2.72 23.71
CA GLU A 302 -13.45 2.87 23.11
C GLU A 302 -13.87 4.35 23.04
N ILE A 303 -14.70 4.69 22.05
CA ILE A 303 -15.28 6.02 21.90
C ILE A 303 -16.71 6.00 22.44
N PRO A 304 -17.00 6.72 23.55
CA PRO A 304 -18.35 6.88 24.06
C PRO A 304 -19.29 7.54 23.04
N ASP A 305 -20.59 7.27 23.14
CA ASP A 305 -21.58 7.80 22.18
C ASP A 305 -21.67 9.32 22.20
N GLU A 306 -21.54 9.91 23.38
CA GLU A 306 -21.49 11.36 23.58
C GLU A 306 -20.27 12.01 22.89
N TRP A 307 -19.23 11.23 22.56
CA TRP A 307 -18.01 11.71 21.90
C TRP A 307 -18.01 11.42 20.39
N LEU A 308 -19.15 11.01 19.85
CA LEU A 308 -19.43 11.05 18.41
C LEU A 308 -19.82 12.47 17.97
N ASP A 309 -18.99 13.47 18.33
CA ASP A 309 -19.29 14.89 18.19
C ASP A 309 -18.32 15.63 17.27
N ARG A 310 -17.36 14.91 16.66
CA ARG A 310 -16.28 15.44 15.82
C ARG A 310 -15.22 16.24 16.59
N THR A 311 -15.17 16.12 17.92
CA THR A 311 -14.18 16.78 18.78
C THR A 311 -13.03 15.82 19.10
N GLU A 312 -11.80 16.35 19.15
CA GLU A 312 -10.65 15.58 19.59
C GLU A 312 -10.57 15.56 21.12
N HIS A 313 -10.88 14.39 21.70
CA HIS A 313 -10.87 14.17 23.15
C HIS A 313 -9.53 13.62 23.66
N LEU A 314 -8.54 13.42 22.78
CA LEU A 314 -7.22 12.82 23.08
C LEU A 314 -7.30 11.53 23.90
N LEU A 315 -8.32 10.73 23.58
CA LEU A 315 -8.61 9.44 24.20
C LEU A 315 -7.36 8.56 24.24
N GLY A 316 -6.91 8.20 25.45
CA GLY A 316 -5.73 7.36 25.66
C GLY A 316 -4.41 7.99 25.15
N GLY A 317 -4.38 9.30 24.90
CA GLY A 317 -3.25 10.01 24.31
C GLY A 317 -3.13 9.86 22.79
N PHE A 318 -4.09 9.24 22.12
CA PHE A 318 -4.08 9.04 20.67
C PHE A 318 -4.61 10.27 19.93
N THR A 319 -3.88 10.70 18.90
CA THR A 319 -4.33 11.73 17.96
C THR A 319 -5.19 11.11 16.87
N GLU A 320 -6.08 11.91 16.27
CA GLU A 320 -6.94 11.52 15.14
C GLU A 320 -7.93 10.37 15.45
N HIS A 321 -8.08 10.05 16.73
CA HIS A 321 -9.07 9.10 17.25
C HIS A 321 -10.37 9.83 17.61
N ILE A 322 -10.96 10.46 16.59
CA ILE A 322 -12.08 11.39 16.70
C ILE A 322 -13.38 10.70 16.27
N GLY A 323 -14.35 10.60 17.18
CA GLY A 323 -15.67 10.06 16.91
C GLY A 323 -16.46 10.90 15.90
N TRP A 324 -17.09 10.26 14.93
CA TRP A 324 -17.90 10.93 13.90
C TRP A 324 -19.35 10.44 13.92
N PRO A 325 -20.35 11.34 14.06
CA PRO A 325 -21.75 10.96 14.09
C PRO A 325 -22.30 10.63 12.70
N GLY A 326 -23.49 10.03 12.70
CA GLY A 326 -24.28 9.85 11.48
C GLY A 326 -23.78 8.74 10.56
N ALA A 327 -23.13 7.71 11.13
CA ALA A 327 -22.88 6.48 10.41
C ALA A 327 -24.20 5.86 9.96
N ARG A 328 -24.24 5.34 8.74
CA ARG A 328 -25.43 4.71 8.16
C ARG A 328 -25.05 3.40 7.51
N ILE A 329 -25.95 2.42 7.61
CA ILE A 329 -25.93 1.20 6.82
C ILE A 329 -27.11 1.31 5.85
N TYR A 330 -26.89 1.00 4.58
CA TYR A 330 -27.90 1.06 3.53
C TYR A 330 -27.63 -0.04 2.50
N ASP A 331 -28.64 -0.36 1.69
CA ASP A 331 -28.59 -1.49 0.77
C ASP A 331 -27.38 -1.44 -0.16
N GLY A 332 -26.72 -2.58 -0.32
CA GLY A 332 -25.47 -2.71 -1.08
C GLY A 332 -24.21 -2.25 -0.33
N HIS A 333 -24.32 -1.66 0.86
CA HIS A 333 -23.18 -1.18 1.65
C HIS A 333 -23.12 -1.90 2.99
N THR A 334 -22.33 -2.97 3.02
CA THR A 334 -22.10 -3.73 4.25
C THR A 334 -21.01 -3.06 5.10
N PRO A 335 -21.18 -2.96 6.43
CA PRO A 335 -20.15 -2.44 7.35
C PRO A 335 -18.99 -3.43 7.53
N ASN A 336 -17.87 -2.97 8.10
CA ASN A 336 -16.80 -3.83 8.59
C ASN A 336 -17.24 -4.61 9.83
N GLU A 337 -16.76 -5.84 9.95
CA GLU A 337 -16.91 -6.66 11.16
C GLU A 337 -15.58 -6.69 11.89
N LEU A 338 -15.60 -6.57 13.23
CA LEU A 338 -14.38 -6.56 14.04
C LEU A 338 -13.57 -7.85 13.86
N ASP A 339 -14.24 -9.00 13.78
CA ASP A 339 -13.60 -10.32 13.70
C ASP A 339 -13.21 -10.76 12.28
N ARG A 340 -13.15 -9.82 11.33
CA ARG A 340 -12.61 -10.04 9.99
C ARG A 340 -11.60 -8.96 9.66
N PRO A 341 -10.64 -9.19 8.73
CA PRO A 341 -9.83 -8.10 8.23
C PRO A 341 -10.74 -7.02 7.63
N ALA A 342 -10.36 -5.75 7.78
CA ALA A 342 -11.14 -4.64 7.27
C ALA A 342 -11.28 -4.71 5.74
N LYS A 343 -12.34 -4.10 5.22
CA LYS A 343 -12.53 -3.91 3.78
C LYS A 343 -11.49 -2.93 3.24
N THR A 344 -11.31 -2.96 1.93
CA THR A 344 -10.40 -2.04 1.24
C THR A 344 -10.73 -0.59 1.59
N VAL A 345 -9.80 0.10 2.24
CA VAL A 345 -9.89 1.55 2.47
C VAL A 345 -9.78 2.26 1.12
N LYS A 346 -10.80 3.05 0.76
CA LYS A 346 -10.91 3.74 -0.53
C LYS A 346 -10.71 5.23 -0.37
N ALA A 347 -9.98 5.83 -1.31
CA ALA A 347 -10.00 7.27 -1.53
C ALA A 347 -11.33 7.64 -2.20
N GLY A 348 -12.27 8.19 -1.43
CA GLY A 348 -13.58 8.57 -1.98
C GLY A 348 -13.44 9.65 -3.06
N VAL A 349 -14.29 9.59 -4.11
CA VAL A 349 -14.36 10.61 -5.18
C VAL A 349 -15.36 11.74 -4.82
N HIS A 350 -16.27 11.50 -3.86
CA HIS A 350 -17.34 12.45 -3.48
C HIS A 350 -17.48 12.72 -1.97
N GLY A 351 -16.39 12.59 -1.20
CA GLY A 351 -16.42 12.91 0.23
C GLY A 351 -17.21 11.86 1.05
N VAL A 352 -16.44 10.96 1.68
CA VAL A 352 -16.85 9.82 2.51
C VAL A 352 -17.29 8.57 1.71
N PRO A 353 -16.44 7.53 1.60
CA PRO A 353 -16.88 6.21 1.11
C PRO A 353 -17.88 5.62 2.11
N GLY A 354 -18.91 4.93 1.60
CA GLY A 354 -20.03 4.39 2.38
C GLY A 354 -19.68 3.34 3.43
N GLY A 355 -20.29 2.15 3.34
CA GLY A 355 -20.14 1.07 4.33
C GLY A 355 -18.70 0.63 4.63
N GLU A 356 -17.73 0.86 3.73
CA GLU A 356 -16.32 0.53 3.94
C GLU A 356 -15.64 1.36 5.04
N SER A 357 -16.20 2.52 5.41
CA SER A 357 -15.72 3.34 6.53
C SER A 357 -16.54 3.17 7.80
N VAL A 358 -17.58 2.32 7.77
CA VAL A 358 -18.45 2.00 8.90
C VAL A 358 -18.00 0.66 9.49
N MET A 359 -18.08 0.50 10.80
CA MET A 359 -17.85 -0.77 11.48
C MET A 359 -19.00 -1.11 12.42
N LEU A 360 -19.33 -2.39 12.50
CA LEU A 360 -20.21 -2.94 13.53
C LEU A 360 -19.43 -3.05 14.83
N LEU A 361 -20.07 -2.65 15.92
CA LEU A 361 -19.57 -2.86 17.27
C LEU A 361 -20.16 -4.15 17.84
N ASP A 362 -19.68 -4.54 19.02
CA ASP A 362 -20.17 -5.74 19.72
C ASP A 362 -21.52 -5.49 20.42
N ASP A 363 -21.81 -4.23 20.79
CA ASP A 363 -23.04 -3.84 21.47
C ASP A 363 -24.29 -4.02 20.62
N LEU A 364 -25.37 -4.44 21.29
CA LEU A 364 -26.71 -4.48 20.74
C LEU A 364 -27.52 -3.27 21.19
N VAL A 365 -28.31 -2.71 20.27
CA VAL A 365 -29.29 -1.65 20.51
C VAL A 365 -30.64 -2.08 19.96
N PRO A 366 -31.77 -1.55 20.48
CA PRO A 366 -33.09 -1.85 19.93
C PRO A 366 -33.19 -1.50 18.43
N GLY A 367 -33.85 -2.36 17.65
CA GLY A 367 -34.21 -2.12 16.26
C GLY A 367 -35.03 -0.83 16.09
N GLY A 368 -34.66 0.00 15.10
CA GLY A 368 -35.19 1.36 14.96
C GLY A 368 -36.49 1.46 14.13
N ASP A 369 -36.96 0.34 13.60
CA ASP A 369 -37.92 0.23 12.50
C ASP A 369 -39.23 -0.48 12.91
N GLY A 370 -39.49 -0.66 14.21
CA GLY A 370 -40.77 -1.14 14.73
C GLY A 370 -41.06 -2.63 14.48
N ILE A 371 -40.21 -3.30 13.72
CA ILE A 371 -40.14 -4.75 13.58
C ILE A 371 -39.19 -5.20 14.70
N GLY A 372 -39.73 -5.73 15.80
CA GLY A 372 -38.96 -6.04 17.01
C GLY A 372 -37.67 -6.84 16.73
N GLY A 373 -36.64 -6.60 17.56
CA GLY A 373 -35.35 -7.28 17.50
C GLY A 373 -34.20 -6.36 17.85
N ASP A 374 -33.11 -6.93 18.36
CA ASP A 374 -31.86 -6.21 18.62
C ASP A 374 -31.02 -6.12 17.35
N ARG A 375 -30.31 -5.00 17.17
CA ARG A 375 -29.33 -4.80 16.09
C ARG A 375 -27.98 -4.42 16.65
N TYR A 376 -26.91 -4.75 15.93
CA TYR A 376 -25.58 -4.30 16.30
C TYR A 376 -25.45 -2.78 16.12
N LYS A 377 -24.87 -2.14 17.14
CA LYS A 377 -24.45 -0.75 17.09
C LYS A 377 -23.37 -0.58 16.01
N HIS A 378 -23.29 0.61 15.42
CA HIS A 378 -22.32 0.88 14.36
C HIS A 378 -21.88 2.33 14.38
N ARG A 379 -20.63 2.57 13.98
CA ARG A 379 -20.07 3.92 13.83
C ARG A 379 -19.09 3.99 12.67
N TYR A 380 -18.71 5.20 12.30
CA TYR A 380 -17.55 5.38 11.42
C TYR A 380 -16.28 4.96 12.15
N MET A 381 -15.37 4.34 11.39
CA MET A 381 -13.98 4.25 11.78
C MET A 381 -13.38 5.66 11.85
N THR A 382 -12.58 5.88 12.87
CA THR A 382 -11.74 7.06 13.03
C THR A 382 -10.59 7.04 12.02
N VAL A 383 -9.94 8.19 11.85
CA VAL A 383 -8.72 8.28 11.04
C VAL A 383 -7.62 7.40 11.65
N ARG A 384 -7.46 7.41 13.00
CA ARG A 384 -6.48 6.58 13.70
C ARG A 384 -6.69 5.08 13.49
N GLU A 385 -7.92 4.58 13.62
CA GLU A 385 -8.24 3.17 13.36
C GLU A 385 -7.95 2.78 11.91
N THR A 386 -8.29 3.68 10.97
CA THR A 386 -8.02 3.46 9.54
C THR A 386 -6.51 3.48 9.25
N ALA A 387 -5.75 4.33 9.92
CA ALA A 387 -4.28 4.39 9.82
C ALA A 387 -3.66 3.07 10.32
N ARG A 388 -4.12 2.51 11.44
CA ARG A 388 -3.71 1.18 11.91
C ARG A 388 -4.09 0.06 10.95
N VAL A 389 -5.27 0.14 10.33
CA VAL A 389 -5.67 -0.81 9.27
C VAL A 389 -4.77 -0.73 8.03
N MET A 390 -4.23 0.44 7.74
CA MET A 390 -3.19 0.67 6.73
C MET A 390 -1.77 0.44 7.28
N THR A 391 -1.63 -0.07 8.51
CA THR A 391 -0.37 -0.38 9.22
C THR A 391 0.58 0.82 9.40
N PHE A 392 0.05 2.04 9.37
CA PHE A 392 0.81 3.22 9.78
C PHE A 392 1.04 3.19 11.30
N PRO A 393 2.23 3.61 11.79
CA PRO A 393 2.48 3.73 13.22
C PRO A 393 1.64 4.86 13.82
N ASP A 394 1.34 4.75 15.11
CA ASP A 394 0.52 5.76 15.80
C ASP A 394 1.17 7.16 15.84
N SER A 395 2.50 7.21 15.75
CA SER A 395 3.28 8.44 15.67
C SER A 395 3.20 9.15 14.31
N TRP A 396 2.69 8.51 13.26
CA TRP A 396 2.59 9.16 11.94
C TRP A 396 1.50 10.23 11.94
N VAL A 397 1.90 11.46 11.60
CA VAL A 397 1.01 12.62 11.63
C VAL A 397 0.41 12.86 10.24
N LEU A 398 -0.90 12.72 10.10
CA LEU A 398 -1.64 13.04 8.87
C LEU A 398 -2.15 14.49 8.90
N LYS A 399 -2.04 15.22 7.79
CA LYS A 399 -2.50 16.61 7.68
C LYS A 399 -3.76 16.75 6.84
N GLY A 400 -4.50 17.83 7.09
CA GLY A 400 -5.76 18.16 6.42
C GLY A 400 -7.03 17.76 7.20
N PRO A 401 -8.23 18.06 6.66
CA PRO A 401 -9.50 17.63 7.23
C PRO A 401 -9.67 16.11 7.14
N ARG A 402 -10.61 15.53 7.92
CA ARG A 402 -10.88 14.08 7.93
C ARG A 402 -10.97 13.47 6.53
N GLY A 403 -11.76 14.08 5.64
CA GLY A 403 -11.93 13.57 4.28
C GLY A 403 -10.61 13.42 3.51
N GLU A 404 -9.71 14.39 3.66
CA GLU A 404 -8.39 14.38 3.03
C GLU A 404 -7.45 13.37 3.67
N LYS A 405 -7.51 13.18 4.99
CA LYS A 405 -6.75 12.13 5.70
C LYS A 405 -7.21 10.74 5.28
N MET A 406 -8.51 10.53 5.16
CA MET A 406 -9.08 9.27 4.66
C MET A 406 -8.71 9.03 3.19
N ARG A 407 -8.70 10.09 2.35
CA ARG A 407 -8.26 10.02 0.95
C ARG A 407 -6.79 9.60 0.84
N GLN A 408 -5.94 10.22 1.66
CA GLN A 408 -4.53 9.87 1.79
C GLN A 408 -4.33 8.40 2.17
N LEU A 409 -5.00 7.91 3.22
CA LEU A 409 -4.95 6.51 3.64
C LEU A 409 -5.50 5.56 2.57
N GLY A 410 -6.57 5.92 1.88
CA GLY A 410 -7.15 5.11 0.81
C GLY A 410 -6.25 4.95 -0.40
N ASN A 411 -5.44 5.95 -0.71
CA ASN A 411 -4.44 5.92 -1.79
C ASN A 411 -3.11 5.26 -1.38
N ALA A 412 -2.79 5.22 -0.09
CA ALA A 412 -1.53 4.66 0.37
C ALA A 412 -1.41 3.14 0.13
N VAL A 413 -0.16 2.68 0.04
CA VAL A 413 0.19 1.27 0.22
C VAL A 413 0.22 0.98 1.73
N PRO A 414 -0.38 -0.11 2.23
CA PRO A 414 -0.19 -0.50 3.62
C PRO A 414 1.31 -0.71 3.90
N VAL A 415 1.82 -0.06 4.94
CA VAL A 415 3.25 -0.04 5.27
C VAL A 415 3.83 -1.45 5.38
N ALA A 416 3.19 -2.35 6.13
CA ALA A 416 3.67 -3.73 6.32
C ALA A 416 3.73 -4.53 5.01
N LEU A 417 2.80 -4.28 4.06
CA LEU A 417 2.86 -4.90 2.73
C LEU A 417 4.06 -4.37 1.96
N GLY A 418 4.27 -3.05 1.95
CA GLY A 418 5.43 -2.45 1.30
C GLY A 418 6.76 -2.99 1.85
N GLU A 419 6.84 -3.21 3.16
CA GLU A 419 8.07 -3.66 3.84
C GLU A 419 8.47 -5.05 3.36
N VAL A 420 7.51 -5.96 3.14
CA VAL A 420 7.80 -7.31 2.60
C VAL A 420 8.53 -7.21 1.26
N PHE A 421 8.01 -6.40 0.33
CA PHE A 421 8.59 -6.26 -1.00
C PHE A 421 9.91 -5.50 -0.98
N ALA A 422 10.01 -4.43 -0.19
CA ALA A 422 11.24 -3.66 -0.07
C ALA A 422 12.37 -4.49 0.57
N ASN A 423 12.08 -5.27 1.62
CA ASN A 423 13.05 -6.19 2.23
C ASN A 423 13.50 -7.27 1.24
N ALA A 424 12.59 -7.83 0.46
CA ALA A 424 12.94 -8.80 -0.58
C ALA A 424 13.83 -8.18 -1.67
N VAL A 425 13.56 -6.94 -2.08
CA VAL A 425 14.42 -6.20 -3.02
C VAL A 425 15.81 -5.97 -2.42
N ALA A 426 15.91 -5.52 -1.17
CA ALA A 426 17.20 -5.33 -0.49
C ALA A 426 18.02 -6.63 -0.45
N ALA A 427 17.39 -7.74 -0.07
CA ALA A 427 18.05 -9.04 0.02
C ALA A 427 18.54 -9.56 -1.35
N VAL A 428 17.77 -9.34 -2.41
CA VAL A 428 18.15 -9.74 -3.78
C VAL A 428 19.29 -8.87 -4.31
N LEU A 429 19.30 -7.58 -4.00
CA LEU A 429 20.41 -6.70 -4.33
C LEU A 429 21.68 -7.07 -3.54
N ASP A 430 21.56 -7.40 -2.25
CA ASP A 430 22.68 -7.90 -1.44
C ASP A 430 23.28 -9.17 -2.05
N ASP A 431 22.45 -10.16 -2.38
CA ASP A 431 22.87 -11.42 -3.02
C ASP A 431 23.56 -11.19 -4.37
N ALA A 432 22.96 -10.39 -5.25
CA ALA A 432 23.51 -10.08 -6.56
C ALA A 432 24.90 -9.43 -6.47
N GLU A 433 25.05 -8.44 -5.59
CA GLU A 433 26.30 -7.73 -5.41
C GLU A 433 27.34 -8.49 -4.57
N GLU A 434 26.95 -9.53 -3.82
CA GLU A 434 27.87 -10.48 -3.18
C GLU A 434 28.42 -11.48 -4.20
N ARG A 435 27.60 -11.96 -5.15
CA ARG A 435 28.03 -12.88 -6.23
C ARG A 435 28.98 -12.26 -7.27
N GLN A 436 29.03 -10.93 -7.35
CA GLN A 436 29.92 -10.19 -8.26
C GLN A 436 31.30 -9.87 -7.64
N ARG A 437 31.51 -10.17 -6.36
CA ARG A 437 32.81 -10.08 -5.68
C ARG A 437 33.55 -11.40 -5.78
#